data_AF-A0A1G2T5I5-F1
#
_entry.id   AF-A0A1G2T5I5-F1
#
_cell.length_a   1.000
_cell.length_b   1.000
_cell.length_c   1.000
_cell.angle_alpha   90.00
_cell.angle_beta   90.00
_cell.angle_gamma   90.00
#
_symmetry.space_group_name_H-M   'P 1'
#
loop_
_entity.id
_entity.type
_entity.pdbx_description
1 polymer ?
#
loop_
_entity_poly.entity_id
_entity_poly.type
_entity_poly.pdbx_seq_one_letter_code
_entity_poly.pdbx_strand_id
1 'polypeptide(L)'
;MRKKQFITLIVSLALVGLFLPTSQTRAQTGLLPFGGLVSSPVTCTCSPGNIWIWFTPLYLGGPINIAGPMIYSPFSTILYGYYMIGVPGKWHLGDYIPGVQACWISAKFFCFPLPAIGLMSKVGTNY
;
A
#
# COMPACT_ATOMS: atom_id res chain seq x y z
N MET A 1 -22.01 -32.64 -42.37
CA MET A 1 -22.73 -31.44 -41.88
C MET A 1 -22.96 -30.49 -43.04
N ARG A 2 -24.16 -29.92 -43.20
CA ARG A 2 -24.42 -28.93 -44.27
C ARG A 2 -23.65 -27.65 -43.95
N LYS A 3 -23.04 -26.99 -44.94
CA LYS A 3 -22.24 -25.74 -44.80
C LYS A 3 -22.88 -24.69 -43.86
N LYS A 4 -24.21 -24.59 -43.90
CA LYS A 4 -25.00 -23.71 -43.02
C LYS A 4 -24.89 -24.08 -41.53
N GLN A 5 -24.94 -25.36 -41.18
CA GLN A 5 -24.83 -25.84 -39.79
C GLN A 5 -23.44 -25.59 -39.20
N PHE A 6 -22.38 -25.67 -40.01
CA PHE A 6 -21.01 -25.40 -39.56
C PHE A 6 -20.81 -23.91 -39.24
N ILE A 7 -21.36 -23.01 -40.06
CA ILE A 7 -21.31 -21.57 -39.83
C ILE A 7 -22.07 -21.20 -38.54
N THR A 8 -23.27 -21.77 -38.34
CA THR A 8 -24.05 -21.51 -37.12
C THR A 8 -23.30 -21.91 -35.86
N LEU A 9 -22.56 -23.02 -35.90
CA LEU A 9 -21.81 -23.56 -34.76
C LEU A 9 -20.59 -22.69 -34.41
N ILE A 10 -19.90 -22.14 -35.41
CA ILE A 10 -18.77 -21.22 -35.19
C ILE A 10 -19.27 -19.90 -34.59
N VAL A 11 -20.38 -19.37 -35.11
CA VAL A 11 -20.95 -18.10 -34.63
C VAL A 11 -21.45 -18.25 -33.19
N SER A 12 -22.07 -19.37 -32.83
CA SER A 12 -22.52 -19.61 -31.46
C SER A 12 -21.34 -19.77 -30.49
N LEU A 13 -20.26 -20.47 -30.87
CA LEU A 13 -19.05 -20.56 -30.04
C LEU A 13 -18.38 -19.20 -29.84
N ALA A 14 -18.30 -18.39 -30.89
CA ALA A 14 -17.72 -17.05 -30.83
C ALA A 14 -18.54 -16.13 -29.91
N LEU A 15 -19.88 -16.20 -29.97
CA LEU A 15 -20.75 -15.46 -29.07
C LEU A 15 -20.53 -15.87 -27.61
N VAL A 16 -20.47 -17.18 -27.32
CA VAL A 16 -20.21 -17.66 -25.95
C VAL A 16 -18.87 -17.16 -25.44
N GLY A 17 -17.83 -17.16 -26.28
CA GLY A 17 -16.51 -16.62 -25.95
C GLY A 17 -16.52 -15.12 -25.61
N LEU A 18 -17.36 -14.34 -26.28
CA LEU A 18 -17.47 -12.89 -26.07
C LEU A 18 -18.15 -12.52 -24.73
N PHE A 19 -19.02 -13.39 -24.22
CA PHE A 19 -19.75 -13.19 -22.97
C PHE A 19 -19.16 -13.97 -21.78
N LEU A 20 -17.98 -14.58 -21.94
CA LEU A 20 -17.25 -15.13 -20.81
C LEU A 20 -16.89 -13.96 -19.87
N PRO A 21 -17.26 -14.02 -18.57
CA PRO A 21 -16.82 -13.02 -17.62
C PRO A 21 -15.30 -13.10 -17.54
N THR A 22 -14.62 -12.06 -18.03
CA THR A 22 -13.19 -11.89 -17.82
C THR A 22 -13.00 -11.72 -16.32
N SER A 23 -12.58 -12.79 -15.64
CA SER A 23 -12.23 -12.74 -14.24
C SER A 23 -10.99 -11.84 -14.16
N GLN A 24 -11.14 -10.61 -13.68
CA GLN A 24 -9.99 -9.79 -13.34
C GLN A 24 -9.32 -10.45 -12.14
N THR A 25 -8.32 -11.29 -12.40
CA THR A 25 -7.41 -11.79 -11.38
C THR A 25 -6.58 -10.61 -10.88
N ARG A 26 -7.08 -9.90 -9.87
CA ARG A 26 -6.25 -8.98 -9.09
C ARG A 26 -5.24 -9.82 -8.34
N ALA A 27 -3.94 -9.54 -8.52
CA ALA A 27 -2.91 -10.10 -7.67
C ALA A 27 -3.16 -9.64 -6.23
N GLN A 28 -3.71 -10.51 -5.39
CA GLN A 28 -3.84 -10.26 -3.95
C GLN A 28 -2.45 -10.47 -3.33
N THR A 29 -1.62 -9.42 -3.36
CA THR A 29 -0.27 -9.44 -2.77
C THR A 29 -0.29 -9.40 -1.24
N GLY A 30 -1.48 -9.30 -0.61
CA GLY A 30 -1.63 -9.04 0.83
C GLY A 30 -1.23 -7.63 1.25
N LEU A 31 -0.78 -6.80 0.30
CA LEU A 31 -0.46 -5.40 0.51
C LEU A 31 -1.71 -4.54 0.35
N LEU A 32 -1.86 -3.57 1.24
CA LEU A 32 -2.88 -2.55 1.15
C LEU A 32 -2.25 -1.25 0.67
N PRO A 33 -2.92 -0.51 -0.23
CA PRO A 33 -2.38 0.77 -0.67
C PRO A 33 -2.60 1.83 0.40
N PHE A 34 -1.76 2.86 0.41
CA PHE A 34 -1.89 4.02 1.30
C PHE A 34 -1.54 5.31 0.59
N GLY A 35 -2.11 6.41 1.09
CA GLY A 35 -1.76 7.77 0.69
C GLY A 35 -2.05 8.73 1.85
N GLY A 36 -1.15 9.69 2.07
CA GLY A 36 -1.33 10.64 3.17
C GLY A 36 -0.27 11.74 3.23
N LEU A 37 -0.63 12.86 3.88
CA LEU A 37 0.34 13.87 4.31
C LEU A 37 0.97 13.42 5.61
N VAL A 38 2.30 13.51 5.69
CA VAL A 38 3.01 13.32 6.95
C VAL A 38 2.72 14.47 7.89
N SER A 39 2.22 14.17 9.09
CA SER A 39 2.02 15.18 10.13
C SER A 39 3.15 15.16 11.14
N SER A 40 3.56 13.96 11.56
CA SER A 40 4.63 13.80 12.54
C SER A 40 5.42 12.51 12.31
N PRO A 41 6.75 12.60 12.25
CA PRO A 41 7.64 11.45 12.38
C PRO A 41 8.11 11.25 13.82
N VAL A 42 8.39 10.00 14.19
CA VAL A 42 9.05 9.60 15.43
C VAL A 42 10.09 8.54 15.09
N THR A 43 11.35 8.80 15.43
CA THR A 43 12.43 7.83 15.28
C THR A 43 12.31 6.73 16.34
N CYS A 44 12.40 5.47 15.92
CA CYS A 44 12.28 4.32 16.81
C CYS A 44 13.60 4.07 17.55
N THR A 45 13.68 4.44 18.83
CA THR A 45 14.95 4.38 19.59
C THR A 45 15.45 2.95 19.85
N CYS A 46 14.55 1.96 19.96
CA CYS A 46 14.89 0.55 20.12
C CYS A 46 14.83 -0.24 18.81
N SER A 47 14.54 0.41 17.69
CA SER A 47 14.53 -0.20 16.35
C SER A 47 15.30 0.70 15.39
N PRO A 48 16.63 0.73 15.48
CA PRO A 48 17.45 1.68 14.76
C PRO A 48 17.16 1.68 13.26
N GLY A 49 17.00 2.88 12.69
CA GLY A 49 16.68 3.09 11.28
C GLY A 49 15.18 3.11 10.97
N ASN A 50 14.33 2.53 11.81
CA ASN A 50 12.88 2.60 11.60
C ASN A 50 12.32 3.97 12.02
N ILE A 51 11.31 4.41 11.29
CA ILE A 51 10.59 5.66 11.55
C ILE A 51 9.11 5.35 11.64
N TRP A 52 8.48 5.74 12.73
CA TRP A 52 7.04 5.75 12.88
C TRP A 52 6.51 7.08 12.35
N ILE A 53 5.53 7.05 11.47
CA ILE A 53 5.05 8.21 10.72
C ILE A 53 3.54 8.28 10.85
N TRP A 54 3.03 9.39 11.38
CA TRP A 54 1.61 9.67 11.40
C TRP A 54 1.18 10.33 10.10
N PHE A 55 0.24 9.71 9.41
CA PHE A 55 -0.42 10.27 8.23
C PHE A 55 -1.77 10.87 8.63
N THR A 56 -1.95 12.17 8.39
CA THR A 56 -3.25 12.81 8.57
C THR A 56 -4.23 12.36 7.48
N PRO A 57 -5.49 12.05 7.84
CA PRO A 57 -6.55 11.90 6.85
C PRO A 57 -6.73 13.22 6.10
N LEU A 58 -6.52 13.22 4.78
CA LEU A 58 -6.99 14.32 3.94
C LEU A 58 -8.42 14.02 3.48
N TYR A 59 -9.38 14.64 4.17
CA TYR A 59 -10.77 14.78 3.71
C TYR A 59 -10.90 15.57 2.38
N LEU A 60 -9.79 16.01 1.76
CA LEU A 60 -9.74 17.00 0.68
C LEU A 60 -9.05 16.55 -0.62
N GLY A 61 -8.87 15.25 -0.90
CA GLY A 61 -8.65 14.85 -2.31
C GLY A 61 -7.72 13.67 -2.65
N GLY A 62 -7.41 12.77 -1.72
CA GLY A 62 -6.68 11.53 -2.06
C GLY A 62 -7.64 10.36 -2.39
N PRO A 63 -7.36 9.51 -3.39
CA PRO A 63 -8.20 8.34 -3.68
C PRO A 63 -8.10 7.23 -2.62
N ILE A 64 -7.11 7.29 -1.72
CA ILE A 64 -6.80 6.23 -0.74
C ILE A 64 -6.60 6.88 0.62
N ASN A 65 -7.59 6.73 1.50
CA ASN A 65 -7.58 7.33 2.83
C ASN A 65 -6.93 6.37 3.82
N ILE A 66 -5.64 6.53 4.10
CA ILE A 66 -5.05 5.98 5.32
C ILE A 66 -4.77 7.11 6.29
N ALA A 67 -5.60 7.14 7.32
CA ALA A 67 -5.40 7.95 8.51
C ALA A 67 -4.67 7.11 9.54
N GLY A 68 -3.52 7.60 10.00
CA GLY A 68 -2.87 7.08 11.19
C GLY A 68 -1.45 6.58 10.99
N PRO A 69 -0.97 5.75 11.92
CA PRO A 69 0.45 5.50 12.06
C PRO A 69 0.95 4.38 11.15
N MET A 70 2.04 4.63 10.43
CA MET A 70 2.70 3.63 9.61
C MET A 70 4.20 3.65 9.88
N ILE A 71 4.86 2.51 9.64
CA ILE A 71 6.29 2.39 9.88
C ILE A 71 7.01 2.35 8.55
N TYR A 72 8.00 3.22 8.41
CA TYR A 72 9.04 3.10 7.40
C TYR A 72 10.20 2.29 7.98
N SER A 73 10.73 1.34 7.21
CA SER A 73 11.96 0.63 7.55
C SER A 73 12.90 0.60 6.35
N PRO A 74 14.14 1.07 6.47
CA PRO A 74 15.09 1.08 5.36
C PRO A 74 15.49 -0.34 4.90
N PHE A 75 15.21 -1.36 5.70
CA PHE A 75 15.59 -2.75 5.41
C PHE A 75 14.53 -3.51 4.60
N SER A 76 13.29 -3.01 4.54
CA SER A 76 12.16 -3.71 3.91
C SER A 76 11.28 -2.82 3.03
N THR A 77 11.39 -1.49 3.17
CA THR A 77 10.64 -0.55 2.35
C THR A 77 11.43 -0.13 1.11
N ILE A 78 10.84 -0.33 -0.07
CA ILE A 78 11.38 0.17 -1.32
C ILE A 78 11.01 1.65 -1.49
N LEU A 79 12.01 2.51 -1.73
CA LEU A 79 11.83 3.95 -1.90
C LEU A 79 11.76 4.38 -3.37
N TYR A 80 10.74 5.17 -3.70
CA TYR A 80 10.52 5.72 -5.03
C TYR A 80 10.54 7.26 -5.02
N GLY A 81 11.65 7.86 -5.44
CA GLY A 81 11.75 9.30 -5.72
C GLY A 81 11.70 10.23 -4.49
N TYR A 82 12.33 11.40 -4.66
CA TYR A 82 12.48 12.56 -3.73
C TYR A 82 13.03 12.29 -2.31
N TYR A 83 12.99 11.05 -1.81
CA TYR A 83 13.63 10.58 -0.57
C TYR A 83 13.25 11.38 0.70
N MET A 84 12.09 12.06 0.70
CA MET A 84 11.64 12.92 1.81
C MET A 84 10.79 12.16 2.84
N ILE A 85 11.30 11.02 3.30
CA ILE A 85 10.53 10.11 4.17
C ILE A 85 10.35 10.67 5.57
N GLY A 86 9.10 10.73 6.02
CA GLY A 86 8.77 11.25 7.35
C GLY A 86 8.91 12.77 7.47
N VAL A 87 9.15 13.49 6.37
CA VAL A 87 9.22 14.95 6.40
C VAL A 87 7.80 15.52 6.54
N PRO A 88 7.49 16.28 7.62
CA PRO A 88 6.18 16.89 7.79
C PRO A 88 5.73 17.73 6.59
N GLY A 89 4.46 17.63 6.22
CA GLY A 89 3.86 18.36 5.10
C GLY A 89 4.11 17.74 3.73
N LYS A 90 4.89 16.64 3.63
CA LYS A 90 5.08 15.92 2.37
C LYS A 90 4.06 14.80 2.20
N TRP A 91 3.52 14.70 1.00
CA TRP A 91 2.61 13.63 0.60
C TRP A 91 3.40 12.37 0.29
N HIS A 92 2.90 11.24 0.78
CA HIS A 92 3.45 9.91 0.49
C HIS A 92 2.35 9.04 -0.12
N LEU A 93 2.75 8.16 -1.03
CA LEU A 93 1.87 7.17 -1.65
C LEU A 93 2.63 5.84 -1.78
N GLY A 94 1.96 4.72 -1.55
CA GLY A 94 2.56 3.41 -1.79
C GLY A 94 1.72 2.27 -1.24
N ASP A 95 2.39 1.20 -0.81
CA ASP A 95 1.77 -0.02 -0.32
C ASP A 95 2.37 -0.41 1.04
N TYR A 96 1.59 -1.07 1.90
CA TYR A 96 2.06 -1.54 3.20
C TYR A 96 1.53 -2.93 3.55
N ILE A 97 2.23 -3.59 4.47
CA ILE A 97 1.86 -4.86 5.08
C ILE A 97 1.08 -4.55 6.36
N PRO A 98 -0.23 -4.88 6.45
CA PRO A 98 -1.05 -4.55 7.61
C PRO A 98 -0.66 -5.37 8.85
N GLY A 99 -0.87 -4.78 10.04
CA GLY A 99 -0.69 -5.45 11.33
C GLY A 99 0.77 -5.60 11.78
N VAL A 100 1.74 -5.10 11.02
CA VAL A 100 3.15 -5.19 11.38
C VAL A 100 3.54 -4.07 12.34
N GLN A 101 3.98 -4.44 13.54
CA GLN A 101 4.60 -3.55 14.51
C GLN A 101 6.12 -3.75 14.49
N ALA A 102 6.84 -2.74 14.01
CA ALA A 102 8.29 -2.74 13.85
C ALA A 102 8.98 -1.52 14.48
N CYS A 103 8.24 -0.68 15.23
CA CYS A 103 8.79 0.49 15.89
C CYS A 103 8.72 0.32 17.40
N TRP A 104 9.88 0.26 18.03
CA TRP A 104 10.00 0.18 19.48
C TRP A 104 10.66 1.44 20.02
N ILE A 105 10.06 2.04 21.04
CA ILE A 105 10.56 3.23 21.74
C ILE A 105 11.02 2.86 23.13
N SER A 106 12.08 3.52 23.60
CA SER A 106 12.59 3.36 24.94
C SER A 106 11.76 4.19 25.90
N ALA A 107 11.25 3.55 26.95
CA ALA A 107 10.82 4.25 28.15
C ALA A 107 11.66 3.73 29.33
N LYS A 108 12.59 4.59 29.78
CA LYS A 108 13.63 4.28 30.76
C LYS A 108 14.57 3.15 30.30
N PHE A 109 14.28 1.92 30.73
CA PHE A 109 15.12 0.74 30.50
C PHE A 109 14.43 -0.33 29.64
N PHE A 110 13.17 -0.10 29.25
CA PHE A 110 12.38 -1.07 28.50
C PHE A 110 11.98 -0.50 27.14
N CYS A 111 11.85 -1.39 26.16
CA CYS A 111 11.37 -1.06 24.83
C CYS A 111 9.88 -1.40 24.72
N PHE A 112 9.08 -0.43 24.28
CA PHE A 112 7.64 -0.57 24.09
C PHE A 112 7.28 -0.38 22.62
N PRO A 113 6.35 -1.18 22.08
CA PRO A 113 5.94 -1.04 20.69
C PRO A 113 5.05 0.19 20.54
N LEU A 114 5.32 1.02 19.53
CA LEU A 114 4.36 2.03 19.11
C LEU A 114 3.29 1.40 18.21
N PRO A 115 2.00 1.71 18.44
CA PRO A 115 0.92 1.17 17.62
C PRO A 115 1.06 1.68 16.18
N ALA A 116 0.98 0.77 15.22
CA ALA A 116 1.04 1.05 13.79
C ALA A 116 -0.03 0.26 13.05
N ILE A 117 -0.57 0.84 11.99
CA ILE A 117 -1.48 0.18 11.04
C ILE A 117 -0.70 -0.86 10.24
N GLY A 118 0.58 -0.59 9.96
CA GLY A 118 1.48 -1.56 9.37
C GLY A 118 2.83 -0.99 8.94
N LEU A 119 3.55 -1.79 8.17
CA LEU A 119 4.91 -1.53 7.69
C LEU A 119 4.87 -1.25 6.19
N MET A 120 5.45 -0.13 5.77
CA MET A 120 5.55 0.23 4.36
C MET A 120 6.37 -0.83 3.60
N SER A 121 5.81 -1.33 2.51
CA SER A 121 6.52 -2.18 1.55
C SER A 121 7.15 -1.34 0.45
N LYS A 122 6.42 -0.30 0.01
CA LYS A 122 6.86 0.62 -1.04
C LYS A 122 6.33 2.01 -0.71
N VAL A 123 7.11 3.04 -1.00
CA VAL A 123 6.65 4.42 -0.81
C VAL A 123 7.34 5.37 -1.77
N GLY A 124 6.57 6.27 -2.36
CA GLY A 124 7.06 7.45 -3.05
C GLY A 124 6.57 8.73 -2.39
N THR A 125 7.31 9.82 -2.63
CA THR A 125 7.07 11.12 -2.01
C THR A 125 6.80 12.19 -3.08
N ASN A 126 6.15 13.30 -2.74
CA ASN A 126 6.05 14.47 -3.62
C ASN A 126 7.22 15.45 -3.42
N TYR A 127 7.41 16.35 -4.38
CA TYR A 127 8.43 17.41 -4.33
C TYR A 127 8.10 18.53 -3.35
#